data_AF-A0AAV4IA43-F1
#
_entry.id   AF-A0AAV4IA43-F1
#
_cell.length_a   1.000
_cell.length_b   1.000
_cell.length_c   1.000
_cell.angle_alpha   90.00
_cell.angle_beta   90.00
_cell.angle_gamma   90.00
#
_symmetry.space_group_name_H-M   'P 1'
#
loop_
_entity.id
_entity.type
_entity.pdbx_description
1 polymer ?
#
loop_
_entity_poly.entity_id
_entity_poly.type
_entity_poly.pdbx_seq_one_letter_code
_entity_poly.pdbx_strand_id
1 'polypeptide(L)'
;MASSLLLFAGALVLILFYVPESSAVNEKASYSTFAIDYDNNSFLKDGKPFRYVSGSFHYSRVHPFYWQDRLLKTRAAGVNTIQVYVPWNVHELSSGHFTWDGASDLPKFLSLAQEADLGVLLRLGPYICGEWEFGGFPAWLLTANSSMVLRTSDPSYLRYVDRWFTALLAKVKPFLYNNGGPVLMVQTENEYGSYFACDFPYLKYLRDKVLTALGENTVIYSTDGDGAGYLKCGKIDGVYATVDFGVTRNSQPASLARTGNSRS
;
A
#
# COMPACT_ATOMS: atom_id res chain seq x y z
N MET A 1 46.21 89.37 -17.37
CA MET A 1 45.58 88.83 -16.14
C MET A 1 45.14 87.42 -16.45
N ALA A 2 45.76 86.43 -15.80
CA ALA A 2 45.71 85.02 -16.17
C ALA A 2 44.42 84.34 -15.68
N SER A 3 43.85 83.48 -16.53
CA SER A 3 42.80 82.52 -16.21
C SER A 3 43.41 81.26 -15.61
N SER A 4 42.81 80.75 -14.52
CA SER A 4 43.05 79.41 -14.00
C SER A 4 41.70 78.73 -13.74
N LEU A 5 41.34 77.76 -14.58
CA LEU A 5 40.23 76.83 -14.36
C LEU A 5 40.80 75.57 -13.70
N LEU A 6 40.29 75.22 -12.51
CA LEU A 6 40.57 73.96 -11.84
C LEU A 6 39.60 72.88 -12.36
N LEU A 7 40.14 71.80 -12.93
CA LEU A 7 39.42 70.59 -13.30
C LEU A 7 39.54 69.57 -12.15
N PHE A 8 38.40 69.18 -11.56
CA PHE A 8 38.32 67.99 -10.70
C PHE A 8 37.93 66.78 -11.56
N ALA A 9 38.84 65.82 -11.72
CA ALA A 9 38.55 64.53 -12.32
C ALA A 9 38.14 63.53 -11.21
N GLY A 10 36.88 63.15 -11.17
CA GLY A 10 36.39 62.05 -10.33
C GLY A 10 36.63 60.71 -11.02
N ALA A 11 37.41 59.82 -10.40
CA ALA A 11 37.59 58.45 -10.86
C ALA A 11 36.44 57.56 -10.36
N LEU A 12 35.64 57.03 -11.29
CA LEU A 12 34.60 56.05 -11.02
C LEU A 12 35.24 54.65 -10.95
N VAL A 13 35.32 54.06 -9.75
CA VAL A 13 35.77 52.67 -9.58
C VAL A 13 34.58 51.73 -9.76
N LEU A 14 34.53 51.05 -10.90
CA LEU A 14 33.57 49.97 -11.18
C LEU A 14 34.08 48.67 -10.53
N ILE A 15 33.47 48.28 -9.41
CA ILE A 15 33.67 46.96 -8.80
C ILE A 15 32.78 45.96 -9.52
N LEU A 16 33.37 45.15 -10.41
CA LEU A 16 32.71 44.00 -11.03
C LEU A 16 32.59 42.87 -10.00
N PHE A 17 31.38 42.65 -9.50
CA PHE A 17 31.06 41.45 -8.72
C PHE A 17 30.96 40.26 -9.68
N TYR A 18 31.88 39.31 -9.54
CA TYR A 18 31.79 38.00 -10.18
C TYR A 18 30.67 37.20 -9.53
N VAL A 19 29.56 37.02 -10.25
CA VAL A 19 28.48 36.11 -9.87
C VAL A 19 28.78 34.77 -10.54
N PRO A 20 29.07 33.68 -9.81
CA PRO A 20 29.24 32.39 -10.45
C PRO A 20 27.90 31.93 -11.02
N GLU A 21 27.91 31.52 -12.28
CA GLU A 21 26.79 30.84 -12.91
C GLU A 21 26.43 29.60 -12.09
N SER A 22 25.27 29.66 -11.44
CA SER A 22 24.66 28.50 -10.79
C SER A 22 24.41 27.44 -11.88
N SER A 23 25.19 26.38 -11.83
CA SER A 23 24.90 25.17 -12.59
C SER A 23 23.59 24.61 -12.03
N ALA A 24 22.49 24.87 -12.72
CA ALA A 24 21.21 24.25 -12.41
C ALA A 24 21.38 22.73 -12.56
N VAL A 25 21.60 22.04 -11.45
CA VAL A 25 21.46 20.59 -11.38
C VAL A 25 20.02 20.31 -11.72
N ASN A 26 19.80 19.76 -12.91
CA ASN A 26 18.52 19.24 -13.33
C ASN A 26 18.29 17.94 -12.54
N GLU A 27 17.97 18.06 -11.24
CA GLU A 27 17.35 16.99 -10.48
C GLU A 27 16.01 16.72 -11.18
N LYS A 28 16.02 15.81 -12.15
CA LYS A 28 14.80 15.07 -12.49
C LYS A 28 14.28 14.57 -11.14
N ALA A 29 13.13 15.09 -10.73
CA ALA A 29 12.44 14.63 -9.53
C ALA A 29 12.46 13.10 -9.56
N SER A 30 13.28 12.50 -8.70
CA SER A 30 13.38 11.05 -8.60
C SER A 30 12.08 10.60 -7.97
N TYR A 31 11.11 10.23 -8.80
CA TYR A 31 9.85 9.67 -8.31
C TYR A 31 10.19 8.42 -7.49
N SER A 32 9.65 8.35 -6.27
CA SER A 32 9.72 7.15 -5.44
C SER A 32 9.16 5.98 -6.24
N THR A 33 9.85 4.84 -6.26
CA THR A 33 9.41 3.64 -6.99
C THR A 33 9.51 2.39 -6.14
N PHE A 34 8.50 1.52 -6.23
CA PHE A 34 8.52 0.18 -5.65
C PHE A 34 8.09 -0.84 -6.70
N ALA A 35 8.89 -1.88 -6.92
CA ALA A 35 8.65 -2.87 -7.97
C ALA A 35 9.17 -4.26 -7.57
N ILE A 36 8.70 -5.29 -8.29
CA ILE A 36 9.23 -6.65 -8.22
C ILE A 36 10.25 -6.82 -9.35
N ASP A 37 11.45 -7.27 -9.00
CA ASP A 37 12.47 -7.70 -9.94
C ASP A 37 12.43 -9.23 -10.04
N TYR A 38 11.76 -9.71 -11.09
CA TYR A 38 11.58 -11.13 -11.37
C TYR A 38 12.89 -11.83 -11.76
N ASP A 39 13.82 -11.11 -12.38
CA ASP A 39 15.09 -11.68 -12.83
C ASP A 39 16.01 -11.96 -11.64
N ASN A 40 16.05 -11.04 -10.67
CA ASN A 40 16.91 -11.15 -9.49
C ASN A 40 16.20 -11.67 -8.24
N ASN A 41 14.92 -12.05 -8.33
CA ASN A 41 14.10 -12.54 -7.21
C ASN A 41 14.14 -11.59 -5.99
N SER A 42 13.97 -10.29 -6.23
CA SER A 42 14.02 -9.27 -5.17
C SER A 42 12.95 -8.21 -5.38
N PHE A 43 12.71 -7.39 -4.36
CA PHE A 43 12.00 -6.13 -4.57
C PHE A 43 13.02 -5.03 -4.86
N LEU A 44 12.62 -4.05 -5.64
CA LEU A 44 13.37 -2.82 -5.84
C LEU A 44 12.61 -1.68 -5.19
N LYS A 45 13.30 -0.93 -4.31
CA LYS A 45 12.85 0.34 -3.77
C LYS A 45 13.80 1.42 -4.26
N ASP A 46 13.29 2.34 -5.06
CA ASP A 46 14.06 3.41 -5.72
C ASP A 46 15.24 2.85 -6.54
N GLY A 47 14.96 1.77 -7.29
CA GLY A 47 15.95 1.06 -8.12
C GLY A 47 17.00 0.24 -7.35
N LYS A 48 16.92 0.18 -6.02
CA LYS A 48 17.87 -0.58 -5.18
C LYS A 48 17.22 -1.84 -4.63
N PRO A 49 17.96 -2.97 -4.54
CA PRO A 49 17.47 -4.18 -3.89
C PRO A 49 16.94 -3.89 -2.48
N PHE A 50 15.74 -4.38 -2.21
CA PHE A 50 15.01 -4.15 -0.98
C PHE A 50 14.41 -5.46 -0.48
N ARG A 51 14.45 -5.64 0.84
CA ARG A 51 13.78 -6.72 1.54
C ARG A 51 13.08 -6.17 2.76
N TYR A 52 11.76 -6.37 2.82
CA TYR A 52 11.03 -6.05 4.04
C TYR A 52 11.25 -7.12 5.11
N VAL A 53 11.37 -6.66 6.34
CA VAL A 53 11.16 -7.45 7.56
C VAL A 53 9.95 -6.81 8.22
N SER A 54 8.82 -7.52 8.21
CA SER A 54 7.52 -6.95 8.56
C SER A 54 6.97 -7.50 9.87
N GLY A 55 6.25 -6.65 10.61
CA GLY A 55 5.42 -7.04 11.76
C GLY A 55 3.97 -6.58 11.57
N SER A 56 3.00 -7.41 11.96
CA SER A 56 1.58 -7.06 11.83
C SER A 56 1.15 -6.06 12.90
N PHE A 57 0.48 -5.00 12.49
CA PHE A 57 -0.06 -3.95 13.37
C PHE A 57 -1.47 -3.60 12.93
N HIS A 58 -2.47 -3.78 13.79
CA HIS A 58 -3.85 -3.44 13.44
C HIS A 58 -4.27 -2.18 14.20
N TYR A 59 -4.40 -1.05 13.51
CA TYR A 59 -4.79 0.24 14.11
C TYR A 59 -6.16 0.16 14.80
N SER A 60 -7.07 -0.68 14.30
CA SER A 60 -8.37 -0.96 14.89
C SER A 60 -8.32 -1.66 16.25
N ARG A 61 -7.17 -2.21 16.65
CA ARG A 61 -6.94 -2.89 17.93
C ARG A 61 -6.18 -2.06 18.95
N VAL A 62 -5.73 -0.86 18.57
CA VAL A 62 -4.92 0.01 19.42
C VAL A 62 -5.58 1.38 19.45
N HIS A 63 -5.81 1.93 20.65
CA HIS A 63 -6.36 3.28 20.74
C HIS A 63 -5.44 4.31 20.04
N PRO A 64 -5.99 5.28 19.26
CA PRO A 64 -5.19 6.20 18.44
C PRO A 64 -4.08 6.95 19.18
N PHE A 65 -4.33 7.29 20.44
CA PHE A 65 -3.35 7.91 21.33
C PHE A 65 -2.02 7.14 21.41
N TYR A 66 -2.06 5.82 21.23
CA TYR A 66 -0.88 4.96 21.33
C TYR A 66 -0.25 4.57 20.00
N TRP A 67 -0.84 4.91 18.84
CA TRP A 67 -0.32 4.46 17.55
C TRP A 67 1.15 4.83 17.36
N GLN A 68 1.50 6.10 17.58
CA GLN A 68 2.89 6.57 17.42
C GLN A 68 3.87 5.82 18.33
N ASP A 69 3.53 5.65 19.61
CA ASP A 69 4.37 4.90 20.56
C ASP A 69 4.62 3.46 20.09
N ARG A 70 3.57 2.77 19.63
CA ARG A 70 3.68 1.38 19.18
C ARG A 70 4.47 1.27 17.86
N LEU A 71 4.29 2.22 16.94
CA LEU A 71 5.03 2.27 15.67
C LEU A 71 6.52 2.53 15.89
N LEU A 72 6.88 3.48 16.76
CA LEU A 72 8.27 3.76 17.12
C LEU A 72 8.96 2.55 17.77
N LYS A 73 8.26 1.84 18.67
CA LYS A 73 8.77 0.58 19.25
C LYS A 73 8.97 -0.51 18.20
N THR A 74 8.05 -0.61 17.23
CA THR A 74 8.17 -1.55 16.12
C THR A 74 9.41 -1.23 15.28
N ARG A 75 9.62 0.04 14.91
CA ARG A 75 10.82 0.49 14.20
C ARG A 75 12.10 0.20 14.99
N ALA A 76 12.11 0.51 16.29
CA ALA A 76 13.24 0.28 17.17
C ALA A 76 13.61 -1.21 17.32
N ALA A 77 12.65 -2.12 17.14
CA ALA A 77 12.90 -3.56 17.12
C ALA A 77 13.59 -4.07 15.84
N GLY A 78 13.88 -3.18 14.87
CA GLY A 78 14.54 -3.52 13.61
C GLY A 78 13.57 -3.84 12.46
N VAL A 79 12.27 -3.73 12.68
CA VAL A 79 11.24 -3.84 11.64
C VAL A 79 11.33 -2.62 10.72
N ASN A 80 11.28 -2.85 9.40
CA ASN A 80 11.34 -1.76 8.40
C ASN A 80 10.01 -1.56 7.66
N THR A 81 9.03 -2.43 7.90
CA THR A 81 7.73 -2.41 7.25
C THR A 81 6.68 -2.97 8.20
N ILE A 82 5.45 -2.50 8.15
CA ILE A 82 4.33 -3.09 8.89
C ILE A 82 3.30 -3.67 7.94
N GLN A 83 2.56 -4.68 8.40
CA GLN A 83 1.41 -5.21 7.68
C GLN A 83 0.12 -4.91 8.44
N VAL A 84 -0.91 -4.47 7.73
CA VAL A 84 -2.10 -3.86 8.34
C VAL A 84 -3.35 -4.28 7.59
N TYR A 85 -4.35 -4.81 8.29
CA TYR A 85 -5.69 -5.02 7.74
C TYR A 85 -6.54 -3.75 7.81
N VAL A 86 -7.44 -3.59 6.83
CA VAL A 86 -8.49 -2.57 6.85
C VAL A 86 -9.87 -3.24 7.07
N PRO A 87 -10.38 -3.31 8.31
CA PRO A 87 -11.68 -3.90 8.60
C PRO A 87 -12.82 -3.01 8.08
N TRP A 88 -13.52 -3.47 7.05
CA TRP A 88 -14.62 -2.74 6.42
C TRP A 88 -15.70 -2.32 7.43
N ASN A 89 -16.08 -3.19 8.36
CA ASN A 89 -17.08 -2.91 9.38
C ASN A 89 -16.72 -1.79 10.38
N VAL A 90 -15.46 -1.42 10.51
CA VAL A 90 -15.04 -0.25 11.31
C VAL A 90 -15.28 1.05 10.55
N HIS A 91 -15.27 0.98 9.22
CA HIS A 91 -15.41 2.15 8.35
C HIS A 91 -16.83 2.36 7.83
N GLU A 92 -17.65 1.31 7.72
CA GLU A 92 -19.03 1.41 7.21
C GLU A 92 -20.02 0.72 8.16
N LEU A 93 -20.16 1.28 9.37
CA LEU A 93 -21.05 0.74 10.42
C LEU A 93 -22.51 0.64 9.95
N SER A 94 -22.96 1.58 9.12
CA SER A 94 -24.24 1.54 8.43
C SER A 94 -24.04 1.73 6.93
N SER A 95 -24.81 0.98 6.13
CA SER A 95 -24.68 0.99 4.67
C SER A 95 -24.71 2.41 4.11
N GLY A 96 -23.64 2.80 3.41
CA GLY A 96 -23.45 4.07 2.73
C GLY A 96 -22.78 5.16 3.55
N HIS A 97 -22.51 4.93 4.84
CA HIS A 97 -21.94 5.94 5.74
C HIS A 97 -20.52 5.56 6.14
N PHE A 98 -19.54 6.31 5.64
CA PHE A 98 -18.13 6.03 5.87
C PHE A 98 -17.51 6.92 6.94
N THR A 99 -16.76 6.33 7.87
CA THR A 99 -15.96 7.04 8.88
C THR A 99 -14.47 6.84 8.67
N TRP A 100 -13.72 7.93 8.81
CA TRP A 100 -12.26 7.99 8.63
C TRP A 100 -11.61 8.87 9.69
N ASP A 101 -12.16 8.86 10.91
CA ASP A 101 -11.71 9.65 12.04
C ASP A 101 -11.56 8.77 13.29
N GLY A 102 -11.01 9.34 14.36
CA GLY A 102 -10.84 8.66 15.64
C GLY A 102 -10.08 7.34 15.49
N ALA A 103 -10.69 6.24 15.95
CA ALA A 103 -10.13 4.89 15.84
C ALA A 103 -10.16 4.30 14.42
N SER A 104 -10.92 4.91 13.51
CA SER A 104 -11.04 4.52 12.09
C SER A 104 -10.22 5.42 11.16
N ASP A 105 -9.38 6.30 11.69
CA ASP A 105 -8.58 7.24 10.90
C ASP A 105 -7.36 6.56 10.23
N LEU A 106 -7.64 5.82 9.15
CA LEU A 106 -6.63 5.16 8.34
C LEU A 106 -5.61 6.16 7.75
N PRO A 107 -6.01 7.31 7.16
CA PRO A 107 -5.05 8.30 6.67
C PRO A 107 -4.06 8.77 7.75
N LYS A 108 -4.55 9.13 8.94
CA LYS A 108 -3.67 9.54 10.05
C LYS A 108 -2.73 8.42 10.47
N PHE A 109 -3.24 7.19 10.58
CA PHE A 109 -2.41 6.04 10.91
C PHE A 109 -1.30 5.81 9.89
N LEU A 110 -1.60 5.91 8.58
CA LEU A 110 -0.60 5.79 7.51
C LEU A 110 0.43 6.93 7.57
N SER A 111 0.02 8.17 7.82
CA SER A 111 0.95 9.29 8.05
C SER A 111 1.90 9.00 9.21
N LEU A 112 1.39 8.49 10.34
CA LEU A 112 2.22 8.15 11.50
C LEU A 112 3.20 7.00 11.18
N ALA A 113 2.80 6.02 10.38
CA ALA A 113 3.71 4.96 9.93
C ALA A 113 4.85 5.52 9.06
N GLN A 114 4.54 6.48 8.18
CA GLN A 114 5.54 7.19 7.39
C GLN A 114 6.49 8.02 8.25
N GLU A 115 5.97 8.78 9.22
CA GLU A 115 6.77 9.55 10.18
C GLU A 115 7.70 8.66 11.02
N ALA A 116 7.28 7.41 11.29
CA ALA A 116 8.08 6.41 11.99
C ALA A 116 9.09 5.67 11.09
N ASP A 117 9.25 6.07 9.82
CA ASP A 117 10.14 5.44 8.83
C ASP A 117 9.82 3.94 8.63
N LEU A 118 8.53 3.62 8.49
CA LEU A 118 8.03 2.28 8.21
C LEU A 118 7.34 2.24 6.84
N GLY A 119 7.73 1.27 6.01
CA GLY A 119 6.91 0.86 4.86
C GLY A 119 5.60 0.22 5.32
N VAL A 120 4.60 0.14 4.45
CA VAL A 120 3.30 -0.48 4.75
C VAL A 120 2.93 -1.51 3.67
N LEU A 121 2.59 -2.72 4.10
CA LEU A 121 1.88 -3.72 3.31
C LEU A 121 0.39 -3.66 3.71
N LEU A 122 -0.43 -3.01 2.90
CA LEU A 122 -1.83 -2.75 3.26
C LEU A 122 -2.74 -3.87 2.76
N ARG A 123 -3.43 -4.57 3.66
CA ARG A 123 -4.36 -5.65 3.32
C ARG A 123 -5.78 -5.12 3.28
N LEU A 124 -6.27 -4.86 2.06
CA LEU A 124 -7.48 -4.08 1.80
C LEU A 124 -8.79 -4.83 2.11
N GLY A 125 -8.76 -6.16 2.09
CA GLY A 125 -9.97 -6.99 2.17
C GLY A 125 -10.60 -7.23 0.78
N PRO A 126 -11.94 -7.28 0.64
CA PRO A 126 -12.96 -6.81 1.60
C PRO A 126 -13.15 -7.74 2.81
N TYR A 127 -12.84 -9.02 2.64
CA TYR A 127 -12.72 -9.98 3.73
C TYR A 127 -11.28 -10.00 4.23
N ILE A 128 -11.09 -9.90 5.55
CA ILE A 128 -9.76 -9.87 6.17
C ILE A 128 -9.49 -11.05 7.09
N CYS A 129 -10.50 -11.89 7.38
CA CYS A 129 -10.45 -12.83 8.49
C CYS A 129 -10.00 -12.11 9.79
N GLY A 130 -8.76 -12.36 10.20
CA GLY A 130 -8.02 -11.59 11.20
C GLY A 130 -8.55 -11.77 12.61
N GLU A 131 -9.30 -12.83 12.90
CA GLU A 131 -9.98 -13.06 14.18
C GLU A 131 -10.76 -11.81 14.61
N TRP A 132 -11.43 -11.22 13.64
CA TRP A 132 -12.22 -10.00 13.78
C TRP A 132 -13.68 -10.30 13.48
N GLU A 133 -14.58 -9.52 14.09
CA GLU A 133 -16.02 -9.69 13.93
C GLU A 133 -16.39 -9.79 12.45
N PHE A 134 -17.10 -10.87 12.13
CA PHE A 134 -17.54 -11.25 10.80
C PHE A 134 -16.45 -11.15 9.70
N GLY A 135 -15.19 -11.40 10.05
CA GLY A 135 -14.06 -11.34 9.13
C GLY A 135 -13.84 -9.94 8.52
N GLY A 136 -14.28 -8.89 9.22
CA GLY A 136 -14.25 -7.50 8.76
C GLY A 136 -15.48 -7.07 7.98
N PHE A 137 -16.43 -7.95 7.66
CA PHE A 137 -17.64 -7.56 6.96
C PHE A 137 -18.61 -6.78 7.87
N PRO A 138 -19.29 -5.75 7.35
CA PRO A 138 -20.39 -5.11 8.06
C PRO A 138 -21.57 -6.08 8.21
N ALA A 139 -22.14 -6.18 9.41
CA ALA A 139 -23.25 -7.08 9.70
C ALA A 139 -24.51 -6.80 8.84
N TRP A 140 -24.71 -5.55 8.41
CA TRP A 140 -25.84 -5.16 7.56
C TRP A 140 -25.82 -5.84 6.18
N LEU A 141 -24.71 -6.44 5.74
CA LEU A 141 -24.68 -7.24 4.51
C LEU A 141 -25.64 -8.44 4.59
N LEU A 142 -25.78 -9.04 5.79
CA LEU A 142 -26.64 -10.21 6.00
C LEU A 142 -28.14 -9.89 5.83
N THR A 143 -28.54 -8.66 6.15
CA THR A 143 -29.94 -8.22 6.02
C THR A 143 -30.24 -7.53 4.70
N ALA A 144 -29.20 -7.14 3.95
CA ALA A 144 -29.35 -6.49 2.65
C ALA A 144 -29.94 -7.43 1.58
N ASN A 145 -29.51 -8.71 1.59
CA ASN A 145 -30.05 -9.75 0.72
C ASN A 145 -29.74 -11.14 1.31
N SER A 146 -30.77 -11.91 1.67
CA SER A 146 -30.62 -13.23 2.29
C SER A 146 -30.06 -14.31 1.36
N SER A 147 -30.08 -14.08 0.04
CA SER A 147 -29.52 -15.01 -0.96
C SER A 147 -28.12 -14.61 -1.41
N MET A 148 -27.53 -13.56 -0.83
CA MET A 148 -26.21 -13.06 -1.20
C MET A 148 -25.12 -14.07 -0.85
N VAL A 149 -24.25 -14.38 -1.81
CA VAL A 149 -23.06 -15.22 -1.58
C VAL A 149 -21.83 -14.33 -1.45
N LEU A 150 -21.36 -14.14 -0.21
CA LEU A 150 -20.17 -13.33 0.07
C LEU A 150 -18.92 -13.93 -0.55
N ARG A 151 -17.93 -13.07 -0.86
CA ARG A 151 -16.64 -13.45 -1.44
C ARG A 151 -16.78 -14.22 -2.78
N THR A 152 -17.76 -13.82 -3.59
CA THR A 152 -17.98 -14.37 -4.93
C THR A 152 -18.30 -13.26 -5.92
N SER A 153 -18.52 -13.63 -7.18
CA SER A 153 -18.96 -12.73 -8.25
C SER A 153 -20.45 -12.41 -8.22
N ASP A 154 -21.16 -12.79 -7.15
CA ASP A 154 -22.56 -12.42 -6.91
C ASP A 154 -22.74 -10.89 -7.08
N PRO A 155 -23.55 -10.42 -8.04
CA PRO A 155 -23.73 -9.00 -8.30
C PRO A 155 -24.27 -8.21 -7.10
N SER A 156 -25.08 -8.86 -6.26
CA SER A 156 -25.64 -8.24 -5.07
C SER A 156 -24.57 -8.00 -4.00
N TYR A 157 -23.55 -8.85 -3.93
CA TYR A 157 -22.37 -8.66 -3.10
C TYR A 157 -21.40 -7.65 -3.72
N LEU A 158 -21.05 -7.82 -5.00
CA LEU A 158 -20.10 -6.97 -5.71
C LEU A 158 -20.52 -5.51 -5.70
N ARG A 159 -21.81 -5.20 -5.75
CA ARG A 159 -22.31 -3.82 -5.61
C ARG A 159 -21.81 -3.14 -4.33
N TYR A 160 -21.81 -3.85 -3.21
CA TYR A 160 -21.36 -3.29 -1.93
C TYR A 160 -19.84 -3.24 -1.82
N VAL A 161 -19.16 -4.28 -2.33
CA VAL A 161 -17.70 -4.29 -2.45
C VAL A 161 -17.23 -3.11 -3.31
N ASP A 162 -17.91 -2.84 -4.43
CA ASP A 162 -17.57 -1.75 -5.33
C ASP A 162 -17.63 -0.39 -4.62
N ARG A 163 -18.72 -0.14 -3.88
CA ARG A 163 -18.89 1.07 -3.08
C ARG A 163 -17.81 1.19 -2.01
N TRP A 164 -17.53 0.12 -1.29
CA TRP A 164 -16.50 0.07 -0.26
C TRP A 164 -15.11 0.37 -0.82
N PHE A 165 -14.70 -0.36 -1.85
CA PHE A 165 -13.39 -0.16 -2.49
C PHE A 165 -13.27 1.24 -3.08
N THR A 166 -14.35 1.80 -3.65
CA THR A 166 -14.32 3.18 -4.15
C THR A 166 -14.00 4.18 -3.03
N ALA A 167 -14.61 4.02 -1.85
CA ALA A 167 -14.33 4.87 -0.69
C ALA A 167 -12.92 4.64 -0.11
N LEU A 168 -12.53 3.37 0.07
CA LEU A 168 -11.23 2.99 0.62
C LEU A 168 -10.07 3.42 -0.28
N LEU A 169 -10.10 3.09 -1.57
CA LEU A 169 -8.99 3.32 -2.48
C LEU A 169 -8.74 4.83 -2.69
N ALA A 170 -9.77 5.67 -2.59
CA ALA A 170 -9.61 7.12 -2.59
C ALA A 170 -8.79 7.62 -1.38
N LYS A 171 -8.91 6.96 -0.22
CA LYS A 171 -8.11 7.27 0.97
C LYS A 171 -6.70 6.70 0.89
N VAL A 172 -6.51 5.56 0.22
CA VAL A 172 -5.21 4.88 0.10
C VAL A 172 -4.32 5.51 -0.97
N LYS A 173 -4.87 5.98 -2.09
CA LYS A 173 -4.09 6.48 -3.24
C LYS A 173 -2.98 7.50 -2.88
N PRO A 174 -3.23 8.53 -2.03
CA PRO A 174 -2.17 9.48 -1.67
C PRO A 174 -1.00 8.84 -0.89
N PHE A 175 -1.24 7.70 -0.24
CA PHE A 175 -0.26 7.01 0.60
C PHE A 175 0.54 5.94 -0.14
N LEU A 176 0.29 5.72 -1.44
CA LEU A 176 1.13 4.83 -2.24
C LEU A 176 2.57 5.35 -2.28
N TYR A 177 3.53 4.44 -2.28
CA TYR A 177 4.93 4.77 -2.32
C TYR A 177 5.28 5.62 -3.55
N ASN A 178 4.71 5.28 -4.71
CA ASN A 178 4.89 6.03 -5.95
C ASN A 178 4.26 7.44 -5.92
N ASN A 179 3.39 7.71 -4.94
CA ASN A 179 2.79 9.02 -4.68
C ASN A 179 3.42 9.72 -3.46
N GLY A 180 4.53 9.20 -2.93
CA GLY A 180 5.27 9.77 -1.81
C GLY A 180 4.83 9.31 -0.42
N GLY A 181 3.94 8.31 -0.31
CA GLY A 181 3.52 7.74 0.96
C GLY A 181 4.28 6.46 1.37
N PRO A 182 3.84 5.76 2.43
CA PRO A 182 4.54 4.58 2.94
C PRO A 182 4.07 3.24 2.33
N VAL A 183 2.94 3.19 1.60
CA VAL A 183 2.33 1.94 1.14
C VAL A 183 3.10 1.37 -0.05
N LEU A 184 3.83 0.29 0.19
CA LEU A 184 4.68 -0.39 -0.80
C LEU A 184 3.88 -1.37 -1.66
N MET A 185 2.98 -2.12 -1.02
CA MET A 185 2.19 -3.18 -1.66
C MET A 185 0.78 -3.22 -1.06
N VAL A 186 -0.18 -3.71 -1.84
CA VAL A 186 -1.56 -3.92 -1.39
C VAL A 186 -2.00 -5.36 -1.57
N GLN A 187 -2.66 -5.94 -0.57
CA GLN A 187 -3.30 -7.24 -0.69
C GLN A 187 -4.76 -7.08 -1.07
N THR A 188 -5.21 -7.85 -2.04
CA THR A 188 -6.63 -8.06 -2.33
C THR A 188 -7.07 -9.42 -1.82
N GLU A 189 -8.27 -9.50 -1.23
CA GLU A 189 -8.77 -10.69 -0.56
C GLU A 189 -7.85 -11.17 0.58
N ASN A 190 -8.20 -12.30 1.18
CA ASN A 190 -7.44 -12.95 2.23
C ASN A 190 -7.64 -14.47 2.20
N GLU A 191 -6.58 -15.23 1.92
CA GLU A 191 -6.59 -16.69 1.93
C GLU A 191 -7.80 -17.25 1.18
N TYR A 192 -8.03 -16.74 -0.03
CA TYR A 192 -9.19 -17.12 -0.82
C TYR A 192 -9.15 -18.59 -1.22
N GLY A 193 -7.95 -19.17 -1.29
CA GLY A 193 -7.71 -20.60 -1.43
C GLY A 193 -8.37 -21.46 -0.36
N SER A 194 -8.62 -20.90 0.83
CA SER A 194 -9.30 -21.56 1.94
C SER A 194 -10.82 -21.42 1.89
N TYR A 195 -11.36 -20.72 0.87
CA TYR A 195 -12.79 -20.51 0.69
C TYR A 195 -13.37 -21.42 -0.40
N PHE A 196 -14.57 -21.95 -0.16
CA PHE A 196 -15.14 -23.02 -0.99
C PHE A 196 -15.43 -22.61 -2.45
N ALA A 197 -15.68 -21.31 -2.70
CA ALA A 197 -16.26 -20.86 -3.95
C ALA A 197 -15.29 -20.93 -5.14
N CYS A 198 -13.98 -20.72 -4.93
CA CYS A 198 -12.98 -20.73 -5.99
C CYS A 198 -13.36 -19.85 -7.22
N ASP A 199 -13.92 -18.66 -6.96
CA ASP A 199 -14.44 -17.75 -7.97
C ASP A 199 -13.34 -16.81 -8.52
N PHE A 200 -12.71 -17.21 -9.62
CA PHE A 200 -11.70 -16.36 -10.29
C PHE A 200 -12.24 -15.05 -10.88
N PRO A 201 -13.47 -14.99 -11.46
CA PRO A 201 -14.09 -13.72 -11.84
C PRO A 201 -14.11 -12.69 -10.69
N TYR A 202 -14.45 -13.10 -9.47
CA TYR A 202 -14.39 -12.24 -8.28
C TYR A 202 -12.98 -11.72 -7.99
N LEU A 203 -11.98 -12.60 -7.99
CA LEU A 203 -10.60 -12.19 -7.73
C LEU A 203 -10.07 -11.21 -8.78
N LYS A 204 -10.40 -11.44 -10.06
CA LYS A 204 -10.06 -10.52 -11.16
C LYS A 204 -10.77 -9.17 -10.99
N TYR A 205 -12.04 -9.17 -10.58
CA TYR A 205 -12.79 -7.96 -10.28
C TYR A 205 -12.07 -7.10 -9.24
N LEU A 206 -11.63 -7.69 -8.12
CA LEU A 206 -10.89 -6.97 -7.08
C LEU A 206 -9.56 -6.39 -7.60
N ARG A 207 -8.77 -7.21 -8.30
CA ARG A 207 -7.50 -6.78 -8.92
C ARG A 207 -7.73 -5.59 -9.84
N ASP A 208 -8.67 -5.70 -10.77
CA ASP A 208 -8.92 -4.68 -11.79
C ASP A 208 -9.45 -3.38 -11.17
N LYS A 209 -10.31 -3.48 -10.14
CA LYS A 209 -10.78 -2.34 -9.35
C LYS A 209 -9.61 -1.60 -8.68
N VAL A 210 -8.66 -2.35 -8.10
CA VAL A 210 -7.46 -1.79 -7.46
C VAL A 210 -6.56 -1.12 -8.49
N LEU A 211 -6.21 -1.78 -9.58
CA LEU A 211 -5.35 -1.22 -10.64
C LEU A 211 -5.95 0.04 -11.25
N THR A 212 -7.27 0.02 -11.52
CA THR A 212 -7.99 1.18 -12.08
C THR A 212 -7.90 2.41 -11.14
N ALA A 213 -8.04 2.21 -9.83
CA ALA A 213 -8.07 3.33 -8.89
C ALA A 213 -6.66 3.80 -8.47
N LEU A 214 -5.75 2.86 -8.21
CA LEU A 214 -4.42 3.09 -7.64
C LEU A 214 -3.33 3.27 -8.72
N GLY A 215 -3.56 2.74 -9.92
CA GLY A 215 -2.65 2.80 -11.07
C GLY A 215 -1.97 1.46 -11.35
N GLU A 216 -1.66 1.21 -12.63
CA GLU A 216 -1.10 -0.05 -13.15
C GLU A 216 0.23 -0.48 -12.51
N ASN A 217 1.00 0.48 -11.98
CA ASN A 217 2.29 0.21 -11.32
C ASN A 217 2.13 -0.20 -9.84
N THR A 218 0.90 -0.35 -9.34
CA THR A 218 0.65 -0.78 -7.97
C THR A 218 1.02 -2.25 -7.81
N VAL A 219 1.90 -2.57 -6.87
CA VAL A 219 2.23 -3.95 -6.56
C VAL A 219 1.11 -4.57 -5.73
N ILE A 220 0.31 -5.42 -6.39
CA ILE A 220 -0.75 -6.21 -5.75
C ILE A 220 -0.19 -7.59 -5.38
N TYR A 221 -0.53 -8.09 -4.20
CA TYR A 221 -0.23 -9.47 -3.79
C TYR A 221 -1.46 -10.22 -3.25
N SER A 222 -1.36 -11.55 -3.23
CA SER A 222 -2.28 -12.44 -2.51
C SER A 222 -1.52 -13.24 -1.46
N THR A 223 -2.22 -13.75 -0.46
CA THR A 223 -1.66 -14.60 0.59
C THR A 223 -2.59 -15.78 0.80
N ASP A 224 -2.03 -16.99 0.79
CA ASP A 224 -2.71 -18.26 1.01
C ASP A 224 -1.78 -19.22 1.76
N GLY A 225 -2.32 -20.31 2.32
CA GLY A 225 -1.49 -21.33 2.94
C GLY A 225 -0.47 -21.95 1.96
N ASP A 226 0.66 -22.43 2.48
CA ASP A 226 1.78 -22.98 1.69
C ASP A 226 1.48 -24.31 0.95
N GLY A 227 0.33 -24.93 1.21
CA GLY A 227 -0.15 -26.12 0.51
C GLY A 227 -0.70 -25.84 -0.90
N ALA A 228 -0.41 -26.75 -1.85
CA ALA A 228 -0.90 -26.65 -3.23
C ALA A 228 -2.43 -26.54 -3.36
N GLY A 229 -3.18 -27.09 -2.40
CA GLY A 229 -4.64 -26.97 -2.35
C GLY A 229 -5.13 -25.54 -2.20
N TYR A 230 -4.48 -24.73 -1.34
CA TYR A 230 -4.83 -23.33 -1.12
C TYR A 230 -4.49 -22.50 -2.36
N LEU A 231 -3.28 -22.67 -2.89
CA LEU A 231 -2.81 -21.92 -4.05
C LEU A 231 -3.62 -22.16 -5.32
N LYS A 232 -4.29 -23.32 -5.44
CA LYS A 232 -5.16 -23.65 -6.57
C LYS A 232 -6.25 -22.60 -6.78
N CYS A 233 -6.87 -22.13 -5.71
CA CYS A 233 -8.00 -21.19 -5.76
C CYS A 233 -7.64 -19.78 -5.31
N GLY A 234 -6.52 -19.60 -4.59
CA GLY A 234 -6.09 -18.29 -4.09
C GLY A 234 -5.23 -17.47 -5.06
N LYS A 235 -4.56 -18.11 -6.02
CA LYS A 235 -3.71 -17.40 -6.99
C LYS A 235 -4.54 -16.55 -7.95
N ILE A 236 -4.17 -15.28 -8.08
CA ILE A 236 -4.79 -14.32 -9.00
C ILE A 236 -3.80 -14.02 -10.13
N ASP A 237 -4.28 -14.07 -11.38
CA ASP A 237 -3.44 -13.74 -12.54
C ASP A 237 -2.96 -12.26 -12.48
N GLY A 238 -1.69 -12.01 -12.79
CA GLY A 238 -1.09 -10.66 -12.69
C GLY A 238 -0.89 -10.12 -11.27
N VAL A 239 -1.08 -10.96 -10.24
CA VAL A 239 -0.87 -10.60 -8.82
C VAL A 239 0.25 -11.45 -8.24
N TYR A 240 1.09 -10.86 -7.39
CA TYR A 240 2.20 -11.56 -6.77
C TYR A 240 1.69 -12.52 -5.67
N ALA A 241 1.78 -13.83 -5.90
CA ALA A 241 1.33 -14.82 -4.93
C ALA A 241 2.36 -14.99 -3.79
N THR A 242 1.91 -14.88 -2.55
CA THR A 242 2.69 -15.15 -1.34
C THR A 242 2.04 -16.26 -0.53
N VAL A 243 2.79 -16.82 0.42
CA VAL A 243 2.30 -17.88 1.32
C VAL A 243 2.46 -17.49 2.78
N ASP A 244 1.57 -17.99 3.63
CA ASP A 244 1.75 -17.98 5.07
C ASP A 244 1.94 -19.40 5.64
N PHE A 245 2.63 -19.45 6.78
CA PHE A 245 2.91 -20.67 7.54
C PHE A 245 3.36 -20.30 8.96
N GLY A 246 3.14 -21.21 9.90
CA GLY A 246 3.61 -21.09 11.28
C GLY A 246 5.00 -21.70 11.50
N VAL A 247 5.39 -21.83 12.77
CA VAL A 247 6.63 -22.49 13.15
C VAL A 247 6.50 -24.00 12.87
N THR A 248 7.01 -24.47 11.74
CA THR A 248 7.00 -25.90 11.39
C THR A 248 8.28 -26.57 11.89
N ARG A 249 8.19 -27.83 12.35
CA ARG A 249 9.37 -28.63 12.73
C ARG A 249 10.09 -29.27 11.53
N ASN A 250 9.51 -29.17 10.33
CA ASN A 250 10.03 -29.62 9.04
C ASN A 250 9.20 -28.97 7.92
N SER A 251 9.68 -27.92 7.26
CA SER A 251 9.07 -27.40 6.04
C SER A 251 9.94 -27.72 4.83
N GLN A 252 9.43 -28.56 3.94
CA GLN A 252 9.79 -28.51 2.53
C GLN A 252 8.90 -27.41 1.96
N PRO A 253 9.42 -26.22 1.60
CA PRO A 253 8.59 -25.21 0.95
C PRO A 253 8.02 -25.83 -0.31
N ALA A 254 6.69 -25.76 -0.49
CA ALA A 254 6.08 -26.10 -1.75
C ALA A 254 6.79 -25.27 -2.83
N SER A 255 7.38 -25.94 -3.82
CA SER A 255 7.98 -25.27 -4.97
C SER A 255 6.85 -24.53 -5.68
N LEU A 256 6.68 -23.24 -5.38
CA LEU A 256 5.77 -22.36 -6.09
C LEU A 256 6.23 -22.35 -7.55
N ALA A 257 5.54 -23.12 -8.39
CA ALA A 257 5.81 -23.22 -9.81
C ALA A 257 5.57 -21.85 -10.44
N ARG A 258 6.69 -21.22 -10.77
CA ARG A 258 6.84 -19.97 -11.49
C ARG A 258 6.34 -20.17 -12.92
N THR A 259 5.04 -20.01 -13.14
CA THR A 259 4.51 -19.79 -14.49
C THR A 259 4.17 -18.30 -14.63
N GLY A 260 5.22 -17.49 -14.67
CA GLY A 260 5.16 -16.17 -15.29
C GLY A 260 5.25 -16.42 -16.79
N ASN A 261 4.17 -16.16 -17.51
CA ASN A 261 4.16 -16.22 -18.96
C ASN A 261 5.15 -15.16 -19.46
N SER A 262 6.30 -15.60 -20.00
CA SER A 262 7.17 -14.73 -20.79
C SER A 262 6.36 -14.27 -21.99
N ARG A 263 5.92 -13.01 -22.00
CA ARG A 263 5.39 -12.41 -23.22
C ARG A 263 6.57 -12.12 -24.15
N SER A 264 6.71 -12.98 -25.16
CA SER A 264 7.13 -12.59 -26.51
C SER A 264 6.11 -11.64 -27.13
#